data_AF-A0A955P5S6-F1
#
_entry.id   AF-A0A955P5S6-F1
#
_cell.length_a   1.000
_cell.length_b   1.000
_cell.length_c   1.000
_cell.angle_alpha   90.00
_cell.angle_beta   90.00
_cell.angle_gamma   90.00
#
_symmetry.space_group_name_H-M   'P 1'
#
loop_
_entity.id
_entity.type
_entity.pdbx_description
1 polymer ?
#
loop_
_entity_poly.entity_id
_entity_poly.type
_entity_poly.pdbx_seq_one_letter_code
_entity_poly.pdbx_strand_id
1 'polypeptide(L)'
;MKRYSTTFLLAVIASLTVFLPRGVLCEEAPLVGEATQVCVITDKRINEASGLALSHLEPDAVWIHNDSGDSARLFLVGMDGNTRGVFHLADVPRPLDWEDMCSFTLDGEPWLMIGDVGDNSINRHFVTPDTGLDRACRL
;
A
#
# COMPACT_ATOMS: atom_id res chain seq x y z
N MET A 1 61.79 13.53 -60.00
CA MET A 1 61.36 14.50 -58.95
C MET A 1 60.35 15.47 -59.54
N LYS A 2 59.21 15.65 -58.85
CA LYS A 2 57.99 16.46 -59.12
C LYS A 2 56.74 15.62 -59.44
N ARG A 3 55.92 15.32 -58.41
CA ARG A 3 54.57 15.87 -58.08
C ARG A 3 53.48 15.37 -59.07
N TYR A 4 52.27 14.93 -58.73
CA TYR A 4 51.29 15.32 -57.71
C TYR A 4 50.34 14.17 -57.36
N SER A 5 49.94 14.14 -56.09
CA SER A 5 48.84 13.38 -55.51
C SER A 5 47.54 14.17 -55.65
N THR A 6 46.47 13.55 -56.15
CA THR A 6 45.10 14.07 -56.01
C THR A 6 44.11 12.93 -55.74
N THR A 7 43.73 12.88 -54.48
CA THR A 7 42.61 12.21 -53.79
C THR A 7 41.32 12.05 -54.61
N PHE A 8 40.72 10.85 -54.58
CA PHE A 8 39.27 10.69 -54.76
C PHE A 8 38.62 10.38 -53.41
N LEU A 9 37.60 11.18 -53.13
CA LEU A 9 36.82 11.30 -51.91
C LEU A 9 35.97 10.03 -51.68
N LEU A 10 36.16 9.34 -50.54
CA LEU A 10 35.17 8.39 -50.03
C LEU A 10 34.25 9.15 -49.06
N ALA A 11 33.00 9.35 -49.46
CA ALA A 11 31.95 9.81 -48.56
C ALA A 11 31.58 8.66 -47.61
N VAL A 12 31.94 8.79 -46.33
CA VAL A 12 31.46 7.88 -45.28
C VAL A 12 30.10 8.38 -44.81
N ILE A 13 29.02 7.74 -45.25
CA ILE A 13 27.70 7.95 -44.66
C ILE A 13 27.65 7.09 -43.39
N ALA A 14 27.92 7.70 -42.24
CA ALA A 14 27.70 7.06 -40.95
C ALA A 14 26.19 6.98 -40.71
N SER A 15 25.60 5.80 -40.89
CA SER A 15 24.21 5.54 -40.53
C SER A 15 24.12 5.46 -39.01
N LEU A 16 23.71 6.56 -38.37
CA LEU A 16 23.52 6.63 -36.92
C LEU A 16 22.21 5.89 -36.56
N THR A 17 22.29 4.60 -36.28
CA THR A 17 21.19 3.88 -35.61
C THR A 17 21.10 4.33 -34.17
N VAL A 18 20.18 5.25 -33.89
CA VAL A 18 19.79 5.61 -32.52
C VAL A 18 19.01 4.43 -31.95
N PHE A 19 19.63 3.66 -31.06
CA PHE A 19 18.94 2.70 -30.21
C PHE A 19 18.14 3.50 -29.18
N LEU A 20 16.87 3.79 -29.48
CA LEU A 20 15.94 4.27 -28.46
C LEU A 20 15.74 3.11 -27.48
N PRO A 21 15.95 3.29 -26.17
CA PRO A 21 15.57 2.27 -25.21
C PRO A 21 14.07 2.05 -25.42
N ARG A 22 13.67 0.80 -25.70
CA ARG A 22 12.25 0.42 -25.65
C ARG A 22 11.77 0.87 -24.31
N GLY A 23 10.93 1.91 -24.29
CA GLY A 23 10.28 2.37 -23.08
C GLY A 23 9.71 1.13 -22.40
N VAL A 24 10.02 0.97 -21.13
CA VAL A 24 9.24 0.08 -20.28
C VAL A 24 7.84 0.66 -20.35
N LEU A 25 6.99 0.09 -21.19
CA LEU A 25 5.58 0.40 -21.17
C LEU A 25 5.13 -0.07 -19.80
N CYS A 26 4.75 0.88 -18.96
CA CYS A 26 3.93 0.58 -17.80
C CYS A 26 2.71 -0.15 -18.39
N GLU A 27 2.61 -1.46 -18.18
CA GLU A 27 1.43 -2.20 -18.59
C GLU A 27 0.29 -1.59 -17.80
N GLU A 28 -0.62 -0.88 -18.50
CA GLU A 28 -1.83 -0.33 -17.93
C GLU A 28 -2.50 -1.48 -17.18
N ALA A 29 -2.52 -1.41 -15.84
CA ALA A 29 -3.18 -2.42 -15.03
C ALA A 29 -4.60 -2.58 -15.58
N PRO A 30 -5.11 -3.81 -15.77
CA PRO A 30 -6.43 -4.01 -16.31
C PRO A 30 -7.40 -3.16 -15.49
N LEU A 31 -8.21 -2.36 -16.19
CA LEU A 31 -9.19 -1.50 -15.56
C LEU A 31 -10.07 -2.40 -14.68
N VAL A 32 -9.87 -2.31 -13.37
CA VAL A 32 -10.71 -2.98 -12.38
C VAL A 32 -12.12 -2.44 -12.63
N GLY A 33 -13.12 -3.32 -12.71
CA GLY A 33 -14.49 -2.94 -13.07
C GLY A 33 -15.07 -1.87 -12.14
N GLU A 34 -16.27 -1.39 -12.48
CA GLU A 34 -16.95 -0.36 -11.67
C GLU A 34 -17.07 -0.76 -10.19
N ALA A 35 -16.73 0.17 -9.30
CA ALA A 35 -16.86 -0.03 -7.87
C ALA A 35 -18.34 -0.31 -7.53
N THR A 36 -18.59 -1.39 -6.79
CA THR A 36 -19.93 -1.75 -6.32
C THR A 36 -19.97 -1.61 -4.80
N GLN A 37 -21.03 -1.00 -4.28
CA GLN A 37 -21.26 -0.94 -2.84
C GLN A 37 -21.59 -2.35 -2.31
N VAL A 38 -20.73 -2.89 -1.45
CA VAL A 38 -20.90 -4.22 -0.85
C VAL A 38 -21.91 -4.18 0.30
N CYS A 39 -21.72 -3.25 1.25
CA CYS A 39 -22.58 -3.07 2.40
C CYS A 39 -22.52 -1.63 2.95
N VAL A 40 -23.31 -1.35 3.98
CA VAL A 40 -23.22 -0.13 4.80
C VAL A 40 -22.96 -0.55 6.23
N ILE A 41 -21.88 -0.06 6.82
CA ILE A 41 -21.56 -0.27 8.22
C ILE A 41 -22.37 0.72 9.05
N THR A 42 -23.16 0.22 10.00
CA THR A 42 -24.04 1.05 10.84
C THR A 42 -23.60 1.11 12.31
N ASP A 43 -22.51 0.43 12.65
CA ASP A 43 -21.93 0.46 13.98
C ASP A 43 -21.32 1.83 14.26
N LYS A 44 -21.97 2.61 15.13
CA LYS A 44 -21.55 3.97 15.49
C LYS A 44 -20.19 4.05 16.19
N ARG A 45 -19.64 2.91 16.64
CA ARG A 45 -18.27 2.85 17.18
C ARG A 45 -17.21 2.99 16.10
N ILE A 46 -17.56 2.72 14.84
CA ILE A 46 -16.74 2.94 13.65
C ILE A 46 -17.18 4.27 13.05
N ASN A 47 -16.60 5.37 13.50
CA ASN A 47 -17.01 6.73 13.15
C ASN A 47 -15.98 7.47 12.28
N GLU A 48 -14.75 6.94 12.16
CA GLU A 48 -13.66 7.52 11.36
C GLU A 48 -12.81 6.38 10.77
N ALA A 49 -13.40 5.53 9.92
CA ALA A 49 -12.70 4.36 9.36
C ALA A 49 -11.55 4.77 8.41
N SER A 50 -10.30 4.71 8.89
CA SER A 50 -9.10 5.01 8.09
C SER A 50 -8.49 3.78 7.41
N GLY A 51 -8.38 2.65 8.11
CA GLY A 51 -7.74 1.44 7.59
C GLY A 51 -8.69 0.28 7.33
N LEU A 52 -8.43 -0.51 6.28
CA LEU A 52 -9.23 -1.65 5.86
C LEU A 52 -8.35 -2.79 5.33
N ALA A 53 -8.50 -4.00 5.89
CA ALA A 53 -7.80 -5.20 5.42
C ALA A 53 -8.71 -6.42 5.37
N LEU A 54 -8.48 -7.35 4.42
CA LEU A 54 -9.23 -8.62 4.40
C LEU A 54 -8.85 -9.49 5.59
N SER A 55 -9.83 -10.16 6.20
CA SER A 55 -9.55 -11.18 7.21
C SER A 55 -9.04 -12.46 6.56
N HIS A 56 -7.94 -13.00 7.09
CA HIS A 56 -7.42 -14.31 6.69
C HIS A 56 -7.94 -15.46 7.55
N LEU A 57 -8.61 -15.15 8.68
CA LEU A 57 -9.18 -16.14 9.60
C LEU A 57 -10.69 -16.28 9.50
N GLU A 58 -11.39 -15.20 9.14
CA GLU A 58 -12.85 -15.17 9.05
C GLU A 58 -13.28 -14.90 7.61
N PRO A 59 -13.91 -15.87 6.93
CA PRO A 59 -14.45 -15.66 5.59
C PRO A 59 -15.47 -14.53 5.54
N ASP A 60 -15.53 -13.85 4.39
CA ASP A 60 -16.47 -12.76 4.14
C ASP A 60 -16.44 -11.67 5.23
N ALA A 61 -15.23 -11.32 5.70
CA ALA A 61 -15.02 -10.27 6.67
C ALA A 61 -13.76 -9.45 6.39
N VAL A 62 -13.78 -8.23 6.90
CA VAL A 62 -12.69 -7.25 6.86
C VAL A 62 -12.38 -6.76 8.27
N TRP A 63 -11.12 -6.42 8.49
CA TRP A 63 -10.65 -5.67 9.64
C TRP A 63 -10.72 -4.18 9.34
N ILE A 64 -11.16 -3.40 10.32
CA ILE A 64 -11.23 -1.94 10.27
C ILE A 64 -10.67 -1.37 11.57
N HIS A 65 -10.02 -0.21 11.52
CA HIS A 65 -9.78 0.64 12.68
C HIS A 65 -10.25 2.06 12.41
N ASN A 66 -10.54 2.80 13.47
CA ASN A 66 -10.73 4.25 13.36
C ASN A 66 -9.38 4.97 13.26
N ASP A 67 -9.44 6.22 12.85
CA ASP A 67 -8.35 7.20 12.84
C ASP A 67 -7.95 7.61 14.29
N SER A 68 -7.18 8.70 14.42
CA SER A 68 -6.69 9.26 15.67
C SER A 68 -7.76 9.52 16.72
N GLY A 69 -7.37 9.31 17.98
CA GLY A 69 -8.23 9.57 19.14
C GLY A 69 -9.10 8.39 19.60
N ASP A 70 -9.16 7.29 18.85
CA ASP A 70 -9.72 6.03 19.36
C ASP A 70 -8.70 5.24 20.22
N SER A 71 -9.20 4.25 20.96
CA SER A 71 -8.40 3.22 21.60
C SER A 71 -7.75 2.28 20.56
N ALA A 72 -6.67 1.59 20.95
CA ALA A 72 -6.02 0.58 20.10
C ALA A 72 -6.92 -0.66 19.96
N ARG A 73 -7.90 -0.58 19.07
CA ARG A 73 -8.86 -1.65 18.80
C ARG A 73 -9.14 -1.79 17.32
N LEU A 74 -9.45 -3.02 16.93
CA LEU A 74 -9.82 -3.42 15.58
C LEU A 74 -11.24 -3.95 15.59
N PHE A 75 -11.98 -3.68 14.53
CA PHE A 75 -13.32 -4.18 14.30
C PHE A 75 -13.28 -5.24 13.21
N LEU A 76 -13.85 -6.41 13.48
CA LEU A 76 -14.10 -7.42 12.45
C LEU A 76 -15.51 -7.21 11.92
N VAL A 77 -15.63 -6.82 10.65
CA VAL A 77 -16.91 -6.49 10.02
C VAL A 77 -17.16 -7.45 8.87
N GLY A 78 -18.35 -8.05 8.84
CA GLY A 78 -18.76 -8.92 7.74
C GLY A 78 -19.07 -8.12 6.46
N MET A 79 -19.03 -8.78 5.31
CA MET A 79 -19.47 -8.19 4.03
C MET A 79 -20.98 -7.84 4.00
N ASP A 80 -21.74 -8.18 5.05
CA ASP A 80 -23.11 -7.74 5.29
C ASP A 80 -23.21 -6.42 6.07
N GLY A 81 -22.08 -5.84 6.49
CA GLY A 81 -21.97 -4.60 7.25
C GLY A 81 -22.10 -4.77 8.77
N ASN A 82 -22.27 -6.00 9.26
CA ASN A 82 -22.41 -6.28 10.69
C ASN A 82 -21.04 -6.43 11.36
N THR A 83 -20.86 -5.78 12.50
CA THR A 83 -19.65 -5.97 13.33
C THR A 83 -19.74 -7.30 14.07
N ARG A 84 -18.88 -8.25 13.72
CA ARG A 84 -18.79 -9.60 14.30
C ARG A 84 -17.91 -9.66 15.54
N GLY A 85 -16.94 -8.75 15.66
CA GLY A 85 -16.01 -8.73 16.78
C GLY A 85 -15.31 -7.39 16.96
N VAL A 86 -14.81 -7.16 18.17
CA VAL A 86 -13.92 -6.04 18.52
C VAL A 86 -12.73 -6.61 19.26
N PHE A 87 -11.53 -6.34 18.75
CA PHE A 87 -10.29 -6.84 19.29
C PHE A 87 -9.46 -5.67 19.85
N HIS A 88 -9.07 -5.74 21.12
CA HIS A 88 -8.26 -4.71 21.76
C HIS A 88 -6.79 -5.15 21.81
N LEU A 89 -5.88 -4.33 21.32
CA LEU A 89 -4.44 -4.58 21.39
C LEU A 89 -3.93 -4.23 22.79
N ALA A 90 -3.53 -5.24 23.56
CA ALA A 90 -3.10 -5.06 24.94
C ALA A 90 -1.79 -4.25 25.06
N ASP A 91 -0.88 -4.42 24.10
CA ASP A 91 0.48 -3.87 24.16
C ASP A 91 0.64 -2.56 23.36
N VAL A 92 -0.48 -1.92 22.98
CA VAL A 92 -0.49 -0.61 22.33
C VAL A 92 -1.21 0.41 23.21
N PRO A 93 -0.50 1.07 24.15
CA PRO A 93 -1.14 1.95 25.12
C PRO A 93 -1.64 3.26 24.52
N ARG A 94 -1.10 3.69 23.36
CA ARG A 94 -1.51 4.91 22.68
C ARG A 94 -1.26 4.83 21.16
N PRO A 95 -2.29 4.55 20.34
CA PRO A 95 -2.21 4.81 18.91
C PRO A 95 -2.13 6.33 18.71
N LEU A 96 -1.22 6.80 17.87
CA LEU A 96 -1.02 8.24 17.68
C LEU A 96 -1.85 8.78 16.52
N ASP A 97 -1.70 8.21 15.32
CA ASP A 97 -2.39 8.62 14.09
C ASP A 97 -2.39 7.45 13.10
N TRP A 98 -3.25 6.46 13.38
CA TRP A 98 -3.37 5.24 12.58
C TRP A 98 -4.15 5.52 11.30
N GLU A 99 -3.54 5.21 10.16
CA GLU A 99 -4.13 5.50 8.86
C GLU A 99 -4.39 4.21 8.08
N ASP A 100 -3.34 3.59 7.54
CA ASP A 100 -3.48 2.41 6.68
C ASP A 100 -3.32 1.10 7.46
N MET A 101 -3.85 0.01 6.92
CA MET A 101 -3.69 -1.33 7.45
C MET A 101 -3.67 -2.36 6.33
N CYS A 102 -2.82 -3.38 6.45
CA CYS A 102 -2.80 -4.50 5.52
C CYS A 102 -2.82 -5.85 6.25
N SER A 103 -3.35 -6.86 5.57
CA SER A 103 -3.26 -8.26 5.96
C SER A 103 -2.29 -9.02 5.07
N PHE A 104 -1.54 -9.95 5.66
CA PHE A 104 -0.59 -10.79 4.94
C PHE A 104 -0.42 -12.13 5.67
N THR A 105 0.29 -13.05 5.03
CA THR A 105 0.70 -14.32 5.66
C THR A 105 2.21 -14.32 5.80
N LEU A 106 2.69 -14.65 6.99
CA LEU A 106 4.11 -14.82 7.29
C LEU A 106 4.30 -16.12 8.05
N ASP A 107 5.20 -16.98 7.57
CA ASP A 107 5.47 -18.30 8.13
C ASP A 107 4.22 -19.20 8.30
N GLY A 108 3.26 -19.06 7.37
CA GLY A 108 2.00 -19.81 7.38
C GLY A 108 0.93 -19.25 8.32
N GLU A 109 1.25 -18.17 9.05
CA GLU A 109 0.36 -17.53 10.01
C GLU A 109 -0.21 -16.21 9.43
N PRO A 110 -1.47 -15.87 9.72
CA PRO A 110 -2.05 -14.61 9.31
C PRO A 110 -1.64 -13.45 10.23
N TRP A 111 -1.33 -12.31 9.61
CA TRP A 111 -0.89 -11.10 10.30
C TRP A 111 -1.64 -9.88 9.79
N LEU A 112 -1.78 -8.89 10.66
CA LEU A 112 -2.11 -7.51 10.33
C LEU A 112 -0.92 -6.61 10.62
N MET A 113 -0.65 -5.65 9.74
CA MET A 113 0.25 -4.53 10.00
C MET A 113 -0.53 -3.23 9.90
N ILE A 114 -0.34 -2.37 10.90
CA ILE A 114 -1.07 -1.11 11.05
C ILE A 114 -0.07 0.04 10.91
N GLY A 115 -0.37 0.98 10.02
CA GLY A 115 0.42 2.16 9.77
C GLY A 115 0.05 3.30 10.70
N ASP A 116 0.86 3.54 11.74
CA ASP A 116 0.81 4.79 12.51
C ASP A 116 1.61 5.88 11.78
N VAL A 117 1.01 6.42 10.73
CA VAL A 117 1.71 7.24 9.74
C VAL A 117 1.10 8.62 9.49
N GLY A 118 -0.08 8.92 10.05
CA GLY A 118 -0.70 10.23 9.87
C GLY A 118 0.18 11.35 10.43
N ASP A 119 0.19 12.51 9.77
CA ASP A 119 0.92 13.69 10.20
C ASP A 119 0.29 14.98 9.66
N ASN A 120 -1.04 15.11 9.75
CA ASN A 120 -1.77 16.24 9.19
C ASN A 120 -1.32 17.60 9.79
N SER A 121 -0.72 17.53 10.98
CA SER A 121 -0.18 18.69 11.70
C SER A 121 1.30 19.00 11.39
N ILE A 122 1.98 18.17 10.58
CA ILE A 122 3.40 18.29 10.19
C ILE A 122 4.32 18.45 11.42
N ASN A 123 4.03 17.67 12.46
CA ASN A 123 4.74 17.75 13.74
C ASN A 123 5.55 16.49 14.02
N ARG A 124 5.52 15.49 13.15
CA ARG A 124 6.29 14.27 13.32
C ARG A 124 7.67 14.41 12.70
N HIS A 125 8.69 14.29 13.54
CA HIS A 125 10.08 14.20 13.07
C HIS A 125 10.44 12.82 12.50
N PHE A 126 9.61 11.81 12.78
CA PHE A 126 9.72 10.46 12.27
C PHE A 126 8.31 9.94 12.00
N VAL A 127 8.07 9.44 10.80
CA VAL A 127 7.01 8.46 10.60
C VAL A 127 7.47 7.20 11.30
N THR A 128 6.60 6.50 12.01
CA THR A 128 6.93 5.16 12.50
C THR A 128 6.44 4.21 11.41
N PRO A 129 7.24 3.85 10.39
CA PRO A 129 6.95 2.62 9.70
C PRO A 129 7.03 1.55 10.79
N ASP A 130 5.98 0.74 10.94
CA ASP A 130 6.13 -0.48 11.72
C ASP A 130 7.32 -1.23 11.10
N THR A 131 8.43 -1.33 11.84
CA THR A 131 9.74 -1.73 11.27
C THR A 131 9.85 -3.24 11.07
N GLY A 132 8.71 -3.94 11.10
CA GLY A 132 8.61 -5.34 10.73
C GLY A 132 8.97 -6.25 11.88
N LEU A 133 8.02 -7.15 12.15
CA LEU A 133 8.03 -8.32 13.04
C LEU A 133 7.70 -8.10 14.52
N ASP A 134 8.00 -6.95 15.14
CA ASP A 134 7.77 -6.77 16.59
C ASP A 134 6.49 -6.03 16.98
N ARG A 135 5.80 -5.35 16.04
CA ARG A 135 4.52 -4.65 16.32
C ARG A 135 3.36 -4.98 15.38
N ALA A 136 3.58 -5.83 14.38
CA ALA A 136 2.50 -6.43 13.62
C ALA A 136 1.61 -7.26 14.57
N CYS A 137 0.30 -7.21 14.37
CA CYS A 137 -0.65 -7.97 15.17
C CYS A 137 -0.80 -9.36 14.57
N ARG A 138 -0.43 -10.40 15.32
CA ARG A 138 -0.77 -11.78 14.97
C ARG A 138 -2.26 -11.99 15.21
N LEU A 139 -2.96 -12.51 14.21
CA LEU A 139 -4.39 -12.83 14.27
C LEU A 139 -4.65 -14.18 14.95
#